data_AF-W4KKD4-F1
#
_entry.id   AF-W4KKD4-F1
#
_cell.length_a   1.000
_cell.length_b   1.000
_cell.length_c   1.000
_cell.angle_alpha   90.00
_cell.angle_beta   90.00
_cell.angle_gamma   90.00
#
_symmetry.space_group_name_H-M   'P 1'
#
loop_
_entity.id
_entity.type
_entity.pdbx_description
1 polymer ?
#
loop_
_entity_poly.entity_id
_entity_poly.type
_entity_poly.pdbx_seq_one_letter_code
_entity_poly.pdbx_strand_id
1 'polypeptide(L)'
;MASVLVPVFYVVILFGSLFVFGKYYRKRTSMIQLEPYFPRHTERDVYVTLLQRSDPPTPEPLLKAALIRRAMTDITRFMRLREDKPALQNLLQKGSIGDDLWNSLLAAEKELEAEIVEVVAEANTFVEGWGQIILQSASEMIGNEKSRQIFESIPQARALNETRQPA
;
A
#
# COMPACT_ATOMS: atom_id res chain seq x y z
N MET A 1 -27.65 -58.46 6.26
CA MET A 1 -27.39 -57.63 5.07
C MET A 1 -26.92 -56.27 5.56
N ALA A 2 -25.66 -55.91 5.32
CA ALA A 2 -25.13 -54.63 5.77
C ALA A 2 -25.86 -53.50 5.04
N SER A 3 -26.54 -52.64 5.79
CA SER A 3 -27.35 -51.56 5.25
C SER A 3 -26.46 -50.50 4.60
N VAL A 4 -26.62 -50.27 3.29
CA VAL A 4 -25.89 -49.27 2.49
C VAL A 4 -26.13 -47.84 2.99
N LEU A 5 -27.21 -47.61 3.75
CA LEU A 5 -27.53 -46.32 4.35
C LEU A 5 -26.48 -45.87 5.38
N VAL A 6 -25.92 -46.79 6.16
CA VAL A 6 -24.95 -46.46 7.22
C VAL A 6 -23.66 -45.85 6.65
N PRO A 7 -22.98 -46.45 5.66
CA PRO A 7 -21.79 -45.83 5.06
C PRO A 7 -22.11 -44.53 4.30
N VAL A 8 -23.28 -44.40 3.67
CA VAL A 8 -23.69 -43.15 3.02
C VAL A 8 -23.88 -42.03 4.05
N PHE A 9 -24.55 -42.29 5.17
CA PHE A 9 -24.71 -41.31 6.25
C PHE A 9 -23.37 -40.89 6.86
N TYR A 10 -22.44 -41.83 7.05
CA TYR A 10 -21.11 -41.54 7.54
C TYR A 10 -20.37 -40.53 6.64
N VAL A 11 -20.41 -40.75 5.33
CA VAL A 11 -19.81 -39.85 4.33
C VAL A 11 -20.47 -38.47 4.37
N VAL A 12 -21.81 -38.40 4.41
CA VAL A 12 -22.53 -37.11 4.45
C VAL A 12 -22.21 -36.33 5.72
N ILE A 13 -22.14 -36.98 6.89
CA ILE A 13 -21.79 -36.31 8.15
C ILE A 13 -20.33 -35.85 8.12
N LEU A 14 -19.41 -36.66 7.59
CA LEU A 14 -18.00 -36.32 7.50
C LEU A 14 -17.76 -35.11 6.58
N PHE A 15 -18.30 -35.13 5.36
CA PHE A 15 -18.16 -33.99 4.43
C PHE A 15 -18.98 -32.77 4.88
N GLY A 16 -20.16 -32.98 5.46
CA GLY A 16 -20.99 -31.91 5.99
C GLY A 16 -20.33 -31.17 7.15
N SER A 17 -19.77 -31.91 8.12
CA SER A 17 -19.03 -31.32 9.24
C SER A 17 -17.77 -30.61 8.77
N LEU A 18 -17.01 -31.19 7.83
CA LEU A 18 -15.84 -30.55 7.23
C LEU A 18 -16.19 -29.25 6.49
N PHE A 19 -17.31 -29.24 5.76
CA PHE A 19 -17.78 -28.05 5.05
C PHE A 19 -18.18 -26.93 6.01
N VAL A 20 -18.96 -27.25 7.05
CA VAL A 20 -19.38 -26.28 8.08
C VAL A 20 -18.16 -25.73 8.82
N PHE A 21 -17.24 -26.61 9.24
CA PHE A 21 -16.00 -26.22 9.90
C PHE A 21 -15.14 -25.32 9.01
N GLY A 22 -14.91 -25.71 7.75
CA GLY A 22 -14.12 -24.93 6.80
C GLY A 22 -14.72 -23.55 6.54
N LYS A 23 -16.04 -23.44 6.39
CA LYS A 23 -16.73 -22.16 6.21
C LYS A 23 -16.61 -21.28 7.45
N TYR A 24 -16.78 -21.85 8.65
CA TYR A 24 -16.68 -21.10 9.90
C TYR A 24 -15.25 -20.64 10.19
N TYR A 25 -14.27 -21.54 10.04
CA TYR A 25 -12.85 -21.24 10.23
C TYR A 25 -12.39 -20.14 9.28
N ARG A 26 -12.66 -20.26 7.98
CA ARG A 26 -12.27 -19.24 6.99
C ARG A 26 -12.92 -17.89 7.29
N LYS A 27 -14.18 -17.87 7.74
CA LYS A 27 -14.88 -16.65 8.15
C LYS A 27 -14.24 -16.01 9.39
N ARG A 28 -13.78 -16.80 10.37
CA ARG A 28 -13.07 -16.27 11.54
C ARG A 28 -11.68 -15.75 11.18
N THR A 29 -10.92 -16.49 10.39
CA THR A 29 -9.58 -16.06 9.95
C THR A 29 -9.66 -14.76 9.15
N SER A 30 -10.67 -14.56 8.32
CA SER A 30 -10.87 -13.30 7.60
C SER A 30 -11.27 -12.11 8.47
N MET A 31 -11.68 -12.33 9.73
CA MET A 31 -11.98 -11.25 10.68
C MET A 31 -10.74 -10.79 11.46
N ILE A 32 -9.63 -11.53 11.41
CA ILE A 32 -8.38 -11.13 12.03
C ILE A 32 -7.88 -9.90 11.26
N GLN A 33 -7.96 -8.73 11.89
CA GLN A 33 -7.45 -7.48 11.34
C GLN A 33 -5.92 -7.51 11.44
N LEU A 34 -5.27 -7.69 10.29
CA LEU A 34 -3.83 -7.48 10.18
C LEU A 34 -3.54 -5.99 10.35
N GLU A 35 -2.51 -5.65 11.10
CA GLU A 35 -2.06 -4.27 11.18
C GLU A 35 -1.61 -3.81 9.78
N PRO A 36 -2.11 -2.68 9.26
CA PRO A 36 -1.70 -2.17 7.95
C PRO A 36 -0.19 -1.92 7.92
N TYR A 37 0.48 -2.39 6.85
CA TYR A 37 1.93 -2.22 6.71
C TYR A 37 2.33 -0.74 6.55
N PHE A 38 1.54 0.03 5.80
CA PHE A 38 1.74 1.46 5.63
C PHE A 38 0.77 2.26 6.49
N PRO A 39 1.18 3.46 6.94
CA PRO A 39 0.27 4.39 7.57
C PRO A 39 -0.81 4.85 6.58
N ARG A 40 -1.88 5.45 7.14
CA ARG A 40 -2.99 6.02 6.37
C ARG A 40 -2.49 6.94 5.24
N HIS A 41 -3.12 6.83 4.07
CA HIS A 41 -2.74 7.61 2.89
C HIS A 41 -3.35 9.01 2.89
N THR A 42 -2.63 9.96 3.48
CA THR A 42 -3.10 11.33 3.69
C THR A 42 -3.37 12.11 2.39
N GLU A 43 -2.57 11.89 1.36
CA GLU A 43 -2.64 12.61 0.09
C GLU A 43 -3.84 12.15 -0.73
N ARG A 44 -4.17 10.85 -0.68
CA ARG A 44 -5.43 10.31 -1.18
C ARG A 44 -6.61 10.93 -0.44
N ASP A 45 -6.57 10.95 0.89
CA ASP A 45 -7.65 11.56 1.69
C ASP A 45 -7.86 13.03 1.34
N VAL A 46 -6.79 13.79 1.18
CA VAL A 46 -6.83 15.20 0.74
C VAL A 46 -7.43 15.31 -0.65
N TYR A 47 -6.98 14.50 -1.60
CA TYR A 47 -7.51 14.49 -2.97
C TYR A 47 -9.03 14.20 -2.99
N VAL A 48 -9.48 13.15 -2.29
CA VAL A 48 -10.90 12.79 -2.21
C VAL A 48 -11.72 13.90 -1.53
N THR A 49 -11.16 14.52 -0.49
CA THR A 49 -11.80 15.67 0.18
C THR A 49 -11.94 16.85 -0.78
N LEU A 50 -10.93 17.12 -1.60
CA LEU A 50 -10.99 18.15 -2.64
C LEU A 50 -12.01 17.83 -3.73
N LEU A 51 -12.17 16.57 -4.10
CA LEU A 51 -13.16 16.12 -5.09
C LEU A 51 -14.60 16.26 -4.57
N GLN A 52 -14.82 16.04 -3.27
CA GLN A 52 -16.14 16.17 -2.62
C GLN A 52 -16.57 17.62 -2.37
N ARG A 53 -15.66 18.60 -2.54
CA ARG A 53 -15.95 20.01 -2.30
C ARG A 53 -16.80 20.59 -3.45
N SER A 54 -18.04 20.96 -3.13
CA SER A 54 -19.00 21.49 -4.09
C SER A 54 -19.13 23.03 -4.11
N ASP A 55 -18.84 23.73 -3.01
CA ASP A 55 -19.03 25.18 -2.89
C ASP A 55 -17.85 25.90 -2.18
N PRO A 56 -17.03 26.70 -2.90
CA PRO A 56 -16.88 26.70 -4.35
C PRO A 56 -16.27 25.38 -4.83
N PRO A 57 -16.53 24.95 -6.09
CA PRO A 57 -15.93 23.75 -6.64
C PRO A 57 -14.40 23.90 -6.71
N THR A 58 -13.69 22.80 -6.45
CA THR A 58 -12.23 22.80 -6.50
C THR A 58 -11.75 23.06 -7.94
N PRO A 59 -10.84 24.02 -8.17
CA PRO A 59 -10.27 24.25 -9.48
C PRO A 59 -9.52 23.03 -10.00
N GLU A 60 -9.70 22.70 -11.28
CA GLU A 60 -9.07 21.56 -11.93
C GLU A 60 -7.52 21.53 -11.79
N PRO A 61 -6.77 22.66 -11.90
CA PRO A 61 -5.32 22.64 -11.69
C PRO A 61 -4.92 22.18 -10.29
N LEU A 62 -5.74 22.47 -9.27
CA LEU A 62 -5.49 22.03 -7.90
C LEU A 62 -5.73 20.53 -7.75
N LEU A 63 -6.78 19.99 -8.39
CA LEU A 63 -7.02 18.54 -8.43
C LEU A 63 -5.89 17.79 -9.12
N LYS A 64 -5.40 18.30 -10.27
CA LYS A 64 -4.25 17.73 -10.97
C LYS A 64 -2.99 17.74 -10.10
N ALA A 65 -2.71 18.85 -9.40
CA ALA A 65 -1.58 18.93 -8.48
C ALA A 65 -1.72 17.95 -7.30
N ALA A 66 -2.91 17.82 -6.73
CA ALA A 66 -3.19 16.87 -5.66
C ALA A 66 -3.05 15.40 -6.13
N LEU A 67 -3.48 15.08 -7.35
CA LEU A 67 -3.31 13.76 -7.93
C LEU A 67 -1.82 13.40 -8.13
N ILE A 68 -1.00 14.35 -8.57
CA ILE A 68 0.46 14.14 -8.65
C ILE A 68 1.05 13.89 -7.26
N ARG A 69 0.60 14.61 -6.23
CA ARG A 69 1.04 14.38 -4.84
C ARG A 69 0.66 12.98 -4.34
N ARG A 70 -0.56 12.52 -4.65
CA ARG A 70 -0.99 11.13 -4.41
C ARG A 70 -0.05 10.13 -5.09
N ALA A 71 0.19 10.30 -6.40
CA ALA A 71 1.10 9.45 -7.18
C ALA A 71 2.55 9.43 -6.64
N MET A 72 3.07 10.56 -6.12
CA MET A 72 4.40 10.61 -5.51
C MET A 72 4.49 9.74 -4.25
N THR A 73 3.43 9.73 -3.43
CA THR A 73 3.38 8.88 -2.23
C THR A 73 3.28 7.41 -2.62
N ASP A 74 2.51 7.07 -3.66
CA ASP A 74 2.41 5.70 -4.17
C ASP A 74 3.74 5.17 -4.68
N ILE A 75 4.47 5.97 -5.48
CA ILE A 75 5.80 5.59 -5.97
C ILE A 75 6.80 5.45 -4.82
N THR A 76 6.73 6.31 -3.81
CA THR A 76 7.57 6.18 -2.61
C THR A 76 7.29 4.88 -1.86
N ARG A 77 6.01 4.52 -1.68
CA ARG A 77 5.59 3.26 -1.06
C ARG A 77 6.01 2.05 -1.89
N PHE A 78 5.91 2.15 -3.21
CA PHE A 78 6.33 1.10 -4.15
C PHE A 78 7.83 0.83 -4.05
N MET A 79 8.66 1.88 -4.04
CA MET A 79 10.11 1.74 -3.87
C MET A 79 10.45 1.07 -2.53
N ARG A 80 9.77 1.44 -1.44
CA ARG A 80 9.94 0.79 -0.13
C ARG A 80 9.55 -0.69 -0.17
N LEU A 81 8.38 -1.05 -0.70
CA LEU A 81 7.97 -2.46 -0.83
C LEU A 81 8.99 -3.28 -1.62
N ARG A 82 9.53 -2.72 -2.71
CA ARG A 82 10.52 -3.41 -3.54
C ARG A 82 11.81 -3.71 -2.77
N GLU A 83 12.21 -2.85 -1.84
CA GLU A 83 13.39 -3.04 -0.98
C GLU A 83 13.07 -3.96 0.20
N ASP A 84 11.92 -3.76 0.86
CA ASP A 84 11.52 -4.45 2.08
C ASP A 84 11.17 -5.92 1.82
N LYS A 85 10.50 -6.24 0.69
CA LYS A 85 10.01 -7.59 0.38
C LYS A 85 11.11 -8.66 0.41
N PRO A 86 12.25 -8.54 -0.31
CA PRO A 86 13.32 -9.53 -0.22
C PRO A 86 13.99 -9.56 1.17
N ALA A 87 14.08 -8.42 1.86
CA ALA A 87 14.66 -8.37 3.20
C ALA A 87 13.80 -9.11 4.22
N LEU A 88 12.48 -8.86 4.23
CA LEU A 88 11.52 -9.51 5.11
C LEU A 88 11.34 -10.99 4.78
N GLN A 89 11.40 -11.38 3.50
CA GLN A 89 11.38 -12.79 3.11
C GLN A 89 12.55 -13.57 3.73
N ASN A 90 13.76 -12.98 3.74
CA ASN A 90 14.93 -13.58 4.37
C ASN A 90 14.78 -13.68 5.91
N LEU A 91 14.18 -12.67 6.55
CA LEU A 91 13.92 -12.70 7.99
C LEU A 91 12.85 -13.72 8.38
N LEU A 92 11.83 -13.90 7.54
CA LEU A 92 10.78 -14.90 7.74
C LEU A 92 11.35 -16.33 7.68
N GLN A 93 12.21 -16.62 6.70
CA GLN A 93 12.87 -17.92 6.58
C GLN A 93 13.75 -18.26 7.80
N LYS A 94 14.30 -17.23 8.47
CA LYS A 94 15.06 -17.36 9.72
C LYS A 94 14.19 -17.45 10.97
N GLY A 95 12.86 -17.32 10.84
CA GLY A 95 11.92 -17.28 11.96
C GLY A 95 12.06 -16.04 12.85
N SER A 96 12.67 -14.96 12.35
CA SER A 96 12.89 -13.72 13.12
C SER A 96 11.70 -12.76 13.10
N ILE A 97 10.73 -12.99 12.21
CA ILE A 97 9.48 -12.24 12.10
C ILE A 97 8.30 -13.21 11.99
N GLY A 98 7.10 -12.77 12.36
CA GLY A 98 5.88 -13.56 12.25
C GLY A 98 5.25 -13.52 10.85
N ASP A 99 4.42 -14.51 10.56
CA ASP A 99 3.64 -14.61 9.31
C ASP A 99 2.68 -13.42 9.12
N ASP A 100 2.19 -12.83 10.21
CA ASP A 100 1.26 -11.70 10.17
C ASP A 100 1.89 -10.48 9.48
N LEU A 101 3.14 -10.15 9.79
CA LEU A 101 3.86 -9.04 9.15
C LEU A 101 4.10 -9.32 7.65
N TRP A 102 4.42 -10.56 7.32
CA TRP A 102 4.60 -10.95 5.92
C TRP A 102 3.28 -10.85 5.14
N ASN A 103 2.19 -11.32 5.73
CA ASN A 103 0.85 -11.22 5.14
C ASN A 103 0.39 -9.76 5.01
N SER A 104 0.71 -8.89 5.97
CA SER A 104 0.38 -7.46 5.88
C SER A 104 1.16 -6.75 4.78
N LEU A 105 2.44 -7.11 4.55
CA LEU A 105 3.21 -6.63 3.42
C LEU A 105 2.60 -7.07 2.08
N LEU A 106 2.24 -8.34 1.94
CA LEU A 106 1.60 -8.85 0.70
C LEU A 106 0.22 -8.22 0.46
N ALA A 107 -0.53 -7.92 1.53
CA ALA A 107 -1.79 -7.20 1.42
C ALA A 107 -1.55 -5.75 0.95
N ALA A 108 -0.57 -5.06 1.52
CA ALA A 108 -0.21 -3.70 1.14
C ALA A 108 0.32 -3.60 -0.30
N GLU A 109 1.03 -4.61 -0.78
CA GLU A 109 1.45 -4.71 -2.19
C GLU A 109 0.24 -4.73 -3.13
N LYS A 110 -0.75 -5.59 -2.86
CA LYS A 110 -1.98 -5.65 -3.67
C LYS A 110 -2.81 -4.39 -3.59
N GLU A 111 -2.91 -3.78 -2.40
CA GLU A 111 -3.61 -2.50 -2.21
C GLU A 111 -2.93 -1.40 -3.03
N LEU A 112 -1.60 -1.33 -3.01
CA LEU A 112 -0.84 -0.35 -3.77
C LEU A 112 -0.93 -0.58 -5.28
N GLU A 113 -0.91 -1.83 -5.75
CA GLU A 113 -1.13 -2.15 -7.17
C GLU A 113 -2.50 -1.65 -7.65
N ALA A 114 -3.55 -1.85 -6.85
CA ALA A 114 -4.89 -1.35 -7.16
C ALA A 114 -4.94 0.18 -7.17
N GLU A 115 -4.30 0.82 -6.18
CA GLU A 115 -4.21 2.28 -6.06
C GLU A 115 -3.49 2.90 -7.27
N ILE A 116 -2.38 2.31 -7.73
CA ILE A 116 -1.64 2.78 -8.91
C ILE A 116 -2.52 2.71 -10.16
N VAL A 117 -3.30 1.62 -10.34
CA VAL A 117 -4.23 1.49 -11.47
C VAL A 117 -5.32 2.55 -11.40
N GLU A 118 -5.85 2.84 -10.20
CA GLU A 118 -6.84 3.90 -9.99
C GLU A 118 -6.28 5.28 -10.36
N VAL A 119 -5.08 5.63 -9.90
CA VAL A 119 -4.42 6.90 -10.21
C VAL A 119 -4.17 7.07 -11.71
N VAL A 120 -3.74 6.01 -12.41
CA VAL A 120 -3.54 6.04 -13.86
C VAL A 120 -4.87 6.24 -14.60
N ALA A 121 -5.93 5.55 -14.17
CA ALA A 121 -7.25 5.71 -14.75
C ALA A 121 -7.80 7.14 -14.53
N GLU A 122 -7.66 7.67 -13.32
CA GLU A 122 -8.09 9.00 -12.93
C GLU A 122 -7.32 10.09 -13.68
N ALA A 123 -6.01 9.93 -13.86
CA ALA A 123 -5.21 10.82 -14.69
C ALA A 123 -5.76 10.90 -16.14
N ASN A 124 -6.14 9.75 -16.71
CA ASN A 124 -6.73 9.73 -18.06
C ASN A 124 -8.11 10.40 -18.13
N THR A 125 -8.85 10.53 -17.02
CA THR A 125 -10.11 11.30 -17.00
C THR A 125 -9.89 12.81 -17.08
N PHE A 126 -8.74 13.31 -16.61
CA PHE A 126 -8.39 14.72 -16.69
C PHE A 126 -7.79 15.08 -18.05
N VAL A 127 -6.88 14.25 -18.55
CA VAL A 127 -6.20 14.45 -19.84
C VAL A 127 -5.90 13.09 -20.44
N GLU A 128 -6.38 12.85 -21.66
CA GLU A 128 -6.13 11.61 -22.39
C GLU A 128 -4.62 11.33 -22.52
N GLY A 129 -4.20 10.11 -22.18
CA GLY A 129 -2.79 9.69 -22.23
C GLY A 129 -1.94 10.13 -21.04
N TRP A 130 -2.46 10.96 -20.13
CA TRP A 130 -1.70 11.43 -18.97
C TRP A 130 -1.31 10.30 -18.01
N GLY A 131 -2.13 9.25 -17.92
CA GLY A 131 -1.83 8.08 -17.11
C GLY A 131 -0.53 7.36 -17.50
N GLN A 132 -0.05 7.51 -18.74
CA GLN A 132 1.21 6.91 -19.19
C GLN A 132 2.46 7.62 -18.62
N ILE A 133 2.33 8.92 -18.33
CA ILE A 133 3.47 9.77 -17.93
C ILE A 133 3.41 10.20 -16.47
N ILE A 134 2.23 10.19 -15.82
CA ILE A 134 2.05 10.71 -14.46
C ILE A 134 2.99 10.06 -13.43
N LEU A 135 3.17 8.75 -13.51
CA LEU A 135 4.05 8.01 -12.60
C LEU A 135 5.53 8.32 -12.84
N GLN A 136 5.92 8.55 -14.10
CA GLN A 136 7.28 8.96 -14.46
C GLN A 136 7.57 10.36 -13.91
N SER A 137 6.65 11.31 -14.14
CA SER A 137 6.74 12.67 -13.59
C SER A 137 6.79 12.66 -12.06
N ALA A 138 5.97 11.84 -11.40
CA ALA A 138 5.99 11.70 -9.94
C ALA A 138 7.36 11.19 -9.45
N SER A 139 7.95 10.20 -10.13
CA SER A 139 9.29 9.69 -9.81
C SER A 139 10.37 10.77 -9.92
N GLU A 140 10.35 11.56 -11.01
CA GLU A 140 11.28 12.67 -11.20
C GLU A 140 11.10 13.76 -10.13
N MET A 141 9.86 14.08 -9.76
CA MET A 141 9.55 15.04 -8.70
C MET A 141 10.08 14.58 -7.34
N ILE A 142 9.95 13.30 -6.99
CA ILE A 142 10.54 12.75 -5.76
C ILE A 142 12.07 12.90 -5.78
N GLY A 143 12.70 12.59 -6.91
CA GLY A 143 14.14 12.75 -7.09
C GLY A 143 14.60 14.20 -6.91
N ASN A 144 13.85 15.15 -7.48
CA ASN A 144 14.11 16.57 -7.35
C ASN A 144 13.91 17.06 -5.90
N GLU A 145 12.81 16.67 -5.24
CA GLU A 145 12.56 17.06 -3.84
C GLU A 145 13.64 16.54 -2.90
N LYS A 146 14.09 15.28 -3.09
CA LYS A 146 15.21 14.72 -2.31
C LYS A 146 16.51 15.49 -2.55
N SER A 147 16.83 15.82 -3.80
CA SER A 147 18.03 16.57 -4.16
C SER A 147 18.02 17.99 -3.57
N ARG A 148 16.86 18.64 -3.63
CA ARG A 148 16.63 19.96 -3.05
C ARG A 148 16.74 19.94 -1.53
N GLN A 149 16.12 18.97 -0.85
CA GLN A 149 16.21 18.81 0.61
C GLN A 149 17.66 18.63 1.07
N ILE A 150 18.44 17.82 0.36
CA ILE A 150 19.87 17.64 0.65
C ILE A 150 20.59 19.00 0.51
N PHE A 151 20.40 19.70 -0.60
CA PHE A 151 21.03 21.00 -0.83
C PHE A 151 20.68 22.03 0.25
N GLU A 152 19.40 22.13 0.63
CA GLU A 152 18.92 23.03 1.69
C GLU A 152 19.47 22.67 3.08
N SER A 153 19.79 21.40 3.34
CA SER A 153 20.37 20.94 4.60
C SER A 153 21.89 21.20 4.75
N ILE A 154 22.60 21.49 3.65
CA ILE A 154 24.06 21.66 3.64
C ILE A 154 24.54 22.77 4.59
N PRO A 155 23.97 23.99 4.60
CA PRO A 155 24.44 25.06 5.50
C PRO A 155 24.31 24.69 6.98
N GLN A 156 23.21 24.04 7.36
CA GLN A 156 22.99 23.58 8.73
C GLN A 156 24.01 22.51 9.12
N ALA A 157 24.25 21.54 8.24
CA ALA A 157 25.26 20.50 8.46
C ALA A 157 26.67 21.10 8.61
N ARG A 158 27.02 22.16 7.85
CA ARG A 158 28.31 22.85 7.98
C ARG A 158 28.45 23.54 9.34
N ALA A 159 27.46 24.31 9.78
CA ALA A 159 27.48 24.98 11.08
C ALA A 159 27.56 23.97 12.26
N LEU A 160 26.88 22.83 12.14
CA LEU A 160 26.97 21.71 13.09
C LEU A 160 28.37 21.08 13.13
N ASN A 161 29.08 21.04 12.01
CA ASN A 161 30.44 20.50 11.97
C ASN A 161 31.46 21.49 12.55
N GLU A 162 31.30 22.79 12.31
CA GLU A 162 32.16 23.84 12.87
C GLU A 162 32.04 23.92 14.40
N THR A 163 30.84 23.73 14.95
CA THR A 163 30.62 23.69 16.42
C THR A 163 31.09 22.40 17.08
N ARG A 164 31.26 21.31 16.32
CA ARG A 164 31.73 20.01 16.83
C ARG A 164 33.25 19.83 16.79
N GLN A 165 34.00 20.71 16.13
CA GLN A 165 35.46 20.70 16.21
C GLN A 165 35.89 21.33 17.54
N PRO A 166 36.44 20.56 18.50
CA PRO A 166 37.15 21.18 19.62
C PRO A 166 38.41 21.86 19.07
N ALA A 167 38.70 23.04 19.62
CA ALA A 167 39.90 23.83 19.32
C ALA A 167 41.20 23.03 19.49
#